data_AF-A0A7J3WUK4-F1
#
_entry.id   AF-A0A7J3WUK4-F1
#
_cell.length_a   1.000
_cell.length_b   1.000
_cell.length_c   1.000
_cell.angle_alpha   90.00
_cell.angle_beta   90.00
_cell.angle_gamma   90.00
#
_symmetry.space_group_name_H-M   'P 1'
#
loop_
_entity.id
_entity.type
_entity.pdbx_description
1 polymer ?
#
loop_
_entity_poly.entity_id
_entity_poly.type
_entity_poly.pdbx_seq_one_letter_code
_entity_poly.pdbx_strand_id
1 'polypeptide(L)'
;MYPKEFEKSIKKVEATREERMKGLPERMSAKEREEILQKWHPDYKPEAKRKLKIGASKGSFVPVEVADLIEAYPLEDPKEIDMSKPDYSVDVLIIGGGGAGTAAALHAYYSGIKKDKILMVTKLRHGDANTIMAQGGIQAADKENDSPAIHYLDVIGGGHYANKPDLVERLVMDAPRIIKWHEELGVMYDKKEDGEMITIHGGGTSRKRMHSAKDYTGMEIMRVIRDE
;
A
#
# COMPACT_ATOMS: atom_id res chain seq x y z
N MET A 1 -23.46 -17.17 22.24
CA MET A 1 -24.89 -16.81 22.05
C MET A 1 -24.91 -15.40 21.47
N TYR A 2 -25.62 -15.15 20.37
CA TYR A 2 -25.65 -13.82 19.76
C TYR A 2 -26.38 -12.81 20.68
N PRO A 3 -25.98 -11.52 20.67
CA PRO A 3 -26.72 -10.47 21.38
C PRO A 3 -28.19 -10.38 20.95
N LYS A 4 -29.10 -10.02 21.88
CA LYS A 4 -30.57 -9.98 21.65
C LYS A 4 -30.99 -9.15 20.44
N GLU A 5 -30.27 -8.08 20.18
CA GLU A 5 -30.42 -7.20 19.03
C GLU A 5 -30.28 -7.92 17.68
N PHE A 6 -29.55 -9.04 17.62
CA PHE A 6 -29.44 -9.86 16.42
C PHE A 6 -30.55 -10.89 16.25
N GLU A 7 -31.36 -11.19 17.27
CA GLU A 7 -32.42 -12.21 17.18
C GLU A 7 -33.40 -11.91 16.04
N LYS A 8 -33.72 -10.63 15.82
CA LYS A 8 -34.62 -10.20 14.73
C LYS A 8 -34.02 -10.48 13.35
N SER A 9 -32.72 -10.27 13.18
CA SER A 9 -32.01 -10.56 11.92
C SER A 9 -31.84 -12.06 11.72
N ILE A 10 -31.53 -12.81 12.77
CA ILE A 10 -31.39 -14.28 12.74
C ILE A 10 -32.69 -14.92 12.28
N LYS A 11 -33.83 -14.54 12.88
CA LYS A 11 -35.15 -15.06 12.46
C LYS A 11 -35.47 -14.80 10.99
N LYS A 12 -35.09 -13.63 10.45
CA LYS A 12 -35.26 -13.31 9.01
C LYS A 12 -34.38 -14.17 8.10
N VAL A 13 -33.13 -14.40 8.52
CA VAL A 13 -32.17 -15.25 7.78
C VAL A 13 -32.63 -16.70 7.82
N GLU A 14 -33.10 -17.20 8.97
CA GLU A 14 -33.62 -18.56 9.13
C GLU A 14 -34.87 -18.80 8.29
N ALA A 15 -35.83 -17.87 8.30
CA ALA A 15 -37.06 -17.97 7.51
C ALA A 15 -36.83 -18.11 6.00
N THR A 16 -35.73 -17.56 5.48
CA THR A 16 -35.36 -17.60 4.05
C THR A 16 -34.29 -18.66 3.74
N ARG A 17 -33.91 -19.50 4.71
CA ARG A 17 -32.77 -20.43 4.56
C ARG A 17 -33.06 -21.54 3.56
N GLU A 18 -34.21 -22.19 3.64
CA GLU A 18 -34.58 -23.28 2.72
C GLU A 18 -34.64 -22.81 1.26
N GLU A 19 -35.11 -21.58 1.03
CA GLU A 19 -35.17 -20.97 -0.30
C GLU A 19 -33.76 -20.66 -0.84
N ARG A 20 -32.89 -20.04 -0.03
CA ARG A 20 -31.51 -19.70 -0.42
C ARG A 20 -30.62 -20.92 -0.67
N MET A 21 -30.97 -22.08 -0.10
CA MET A 21 -30.26 -23.33 -0.36
C MET A 21 -30.61 -23.94 -1.72
N LYS A 22 -31.71 -23.55 -2.36
CA LYS A 22 -32.16 -24.09 -3.65
C LYS A 22 -31.42 -23.49 -4.85
N GLY A 23 -30.69 -22.40 -4.66
CA GLY A 23 -29.93 -21.75 -5.72
C GLY A 23 -29.40 -20.39 -5.33
N LEU A 24 -28.60 -19.79 -6.21
CA LEU A 24 -28.15 -18.42 -6.06
C LEU A 24 -29.32 -17.46 -6.32
N PRO A 25 -29.41 -16.33 -5.60
CA PRO A 25 -30.37 -15.29 -5.93
C PRO A 25 -30.12 -14.78 -7.34
N GLU A 26 -31.20 -14.36 -8.00
CA GLU A 26 -31.10 -13.76 -9.33
C GLU A 26 -30.19 -12.52 -9.27
N ARG A 27 -29.28 -12.43 -10.23
CA ARG A 27 -28.35 -11.29 -10.28
C ARG A 27 -29.13 -10.05 -10.69
N MET A 28 -29.03 -8.99 -9.88
CA MET A 28 -29.52 -7.67 -10.25
C MET A 28 -28.98 -7.27 -11.62
N SER A 29 -29.87 -6.72 -12.44
CA SER A 29 -29.55 -6.00 -13.66
C SER A 29 -28.66 -4.79 -13.37
N ALA A 30 -28.00 -4.25 -14.41
CA ALA A 30 -27.16 -3.06 -14.26
C ALA A 30 -27.96 -1.86 -13.70
N LYS A 31 -29.22 -1.72 -14.11
CA LYS A 31 -30.11 -0.64 -13.66
C LYS A 31 -30.49 -0.78 -12.18
N GLU A 32 -30.87 -1.97 -11.73
CA GLU A 32 -31.21 -2.21 -10.32
C GLU A 32 -30.01 -1.98 -9.39
N ARG A 33 -28.81 -2.36 -9.84
CA ARG A 33 -27.57 -2.05 -9.09
C ARG A 33 -27.36 -0.56 -8.96
N GLU A 34 -27.50 0.19 -10.06
CA GLU A 34 -27.34 1.65 -10.04
C GLU A 34 -28.34 2.32 -9.09
N GLU A 35 -29.61 1.91 -9.13
CA GLU A 35 -30.66 2.44 -8.24
C GLU A 35 -30.34 2.16 -6.76
N ILE A 36 -29.86 0.96 -6.44
CA ILE A 36 -29.45 0.59 -5.08
C ILE A 36 -28.23 1.40 -4.64
N LEU A 37 -27.24 1.56 -5.52
CA LEU A 37 -26.03 2.33 -5.23
C LEU A 37 -26.39 3.79 -4.94
N GLN A 38 -27.15 4.44 -5.82
CA GLN A 38 -27.61 5.82 -5.62
C GLN A 38 -28.41 6.01 -4.33
N LYS A 39 -29.24 5.02 -3.97
CA LYS A 39 -30.09 5.12 -2.76
C LYS A 39 -29.32 4.90 -1.46
N TRP A 40 -28.38 3.95 -1.44
CA TRP A 40 -27.80 3.43 -0.19
C TRP A 40 -26.29 3.58 -0.09
N HIS A 41 -25.56 3.60 -1.19
CA HIS A 41 -24.11 3.65 -1.16
C HIS A 41 -23.63 5.11 -0.95
N PRO A 42 -22.81 5.37 0.08
CA PRO A 42 -22.36 6.74 0.40
C PRO A 42 -21.61 7.39 -0.77
N ASP A 43 -20.83 6.62 -1.54
CA ASP A 43 -20.12 7.16 -2.70
C ASP A 43 -21.02 7.62 -3.86
N TYR A 44 -22.28 7.20 -3.91
CA TYR A 44 -23.20 7.55 -5.00
C TYR A 44 -24.19 8.65 -4.60
N LYS A 45 -24.02 9.24 -3.40
CA LYS A 45 -24.81 10.35 -2.90
C LYS A 45 -24.07 11.67 -3.18
N PRO A 46 -24.50 12.47 -4.17
CA PRO A 46 -23.82 13.73 -4.50
C PRO A 46 -23.72 14.69 -3.30
N GLU A 47 -24.74 14.68 -2.43
CA GLU A 47 -24.79 15.49 -1.21
C GLU A 47 -23.72 15.12 -0.17
N ALA A 48 -23.19 13.89 -0.22
CA ALA A 48 -22.12 13.42 0.66
C ALA A 48 -20.72 13.76 0.13
N LYS A 49 -20.63 14.49 -0.99
CA LYS A 49 -19.35 14.84 -1.63
C LYS A 49 -19.24 16.34 -1.90
N ARG A 50 -18.01 16.86 -1.83
CA ARG A 50 -17.70 18.23 -2.23
C ARG A 50 -16.38 18.28 -2.99
N LYS A 51 -16.17 19.38 -3.73
CA LYS A 51 -14.89 19.64 -4.39
C LYS A 51 -13.84 20.04 -3.36
N LEU A 52 -12.64 19.48 -3.49
CA LEU A 52 -11.47 19.97 -2.77
C LEU A 52 -11.14 21.40 -3.22
N LYS A 53 -10.87 22.27 -2.25
CA LYS A 53 -10.56 23.70 -2.45
C LYS A 53 -9.07 23.96 -2.65
N ILE A 54 -8.21 23.08 -2.11
CA ILE A 54 -6.74 23.24 -2.06
C ILE A 54 -6.02 21.94 -2.42
N GLY A 55 -4.69 22.01 -2.56
CA GLY A 55 -3.81 20.86 -2.81
C GLY A 55 -3.73 20.43 -4.29
N ALA A 56 -2.90 19.42 -4.56
CA ALA A 56 -2.68 18.91 -5.93
C ALA A 56 -3.96 18.33 -6.57
N SER A 57 -4.88 17.84 -5.75
CA SER A 57 -6.17 17.28 -6.17
C SER A 57 -7.32 18.30 -6.13
N LYS A 58 -7.01 19.60 -6.12
CA LYS A 58 -8.02 20.67 -6.12
C LYS A 58 -9.03 20.47 -7.26
N GLY A 59 -10.31 20.60 -6.94
CA GLY A 59 -11.42 20.42 -7.88
C GLY A 59 -11.96 19.00 -7.96
N SER A 60 -11.23 18.00 -7.46
CA SER A 60 -11.71 16.62 -7.36
C SER A 60 -12.88 16.52 -6.37
N PHE A 61 -13.90 15.74 -6.72
CA PHE A 61 -15.02 15.41 -5.84
C PHE A 61 -14.62 14.28 -4.90
N VAL A 62 -14.68 14.54 -3.59
CA VAL A 62 -14.38 13.57 -2.55
C VAL A 62 -15.46 13.59 -1.47
N PRO A 63 -15.59 12.53 -0.64
CA PRO A 63 -16.46 12.57 0.53
C PRO A 63 -16.18 13.78 1.43
N VAL A 64 -17.21 14.37 2.03
CA VAL A 64 -17.10 15.59 2.84
C VAL A 64 -16.09 15.42 3.97
N GLU A 65 -16.08 14.27 4.65
CA GLU A 65 -15.18 13.96 5.77
C GLU A 65 -13.72 13.93 5.32
N VAL A 66 -13.45 13.42 4.11
CA VAL A 66 -12.11 13.42 3.52
C VAL A 66 -11.68 14.84 3.18
N ALA A 67 -12.58 15.64 2.60
CA ALA A 67 -12.28 17.04 2.32
C ALA A 67 -12.01 17.84 3.60
N ASP A 68 -12.76 17.58 4.67
CA ASP A 68 -12.58 18.26 5.97
C ASP A 68 -11.24 17.90 6.62
N LEU A 69 -10.78 16.65 6.49
CA LEU A 69 -9.46 16.23 6.96
C LEU A 69 -8.32 16.86 6.15
N ILE A 70 -8.45 16.91 4.82
CA ILE A 70 -7.40 17.46 3.94
C ILE A 70 -7.32 18.99 4.06
N GLU A 71 -8.47 19.64 4.23
CA GLU A 71 -8.59 21.10 4.37
C GLU A 71 -8.56 21.57 5.83
N ALA A 72 -8.23 20.67 6.76
CA ALA A 72 -8.12 21.01 8.17
C ALA A 72 -7.07 22.09 8.38
N TYR A 73 -7.36 23.02 9.30
CA TYR A 73 -6.37 24.01 9.71
C TYR A 73 -5.21 23.30 10.44
N PRO A 74 -3.97 23.75 10.23
CA PRO A 74 -2.86 23.27 11.03
C PRO A 74 -3.13 23.58 12.52
N LEU A 75 -2.67 22.71 13.41
CA LEU A 75 -2.78 22.92 14.86
C LEU A 75 -2.00 24.16 15.31
N GLU A 76 -0.89 24.44 14.63
CA GLU A 76 -0.03 25.60 14.87
C GLU A 76 -0.29 26.68 13.82
N ASP A 77 -0.30 27.96 14.22
CA ASP A 77 -0.37 29.07 13.27
C ASP A 77 0.99 29.20 12.56
N PRO A 78 1.06 29.04 11.23
CA PRO A 78 2.32 29.19 10.48
C PRO A 78 2.98 30.56 10.67
N LYS A 79 2.24 31.60 11.08
CA LYS A 79 2.77 32.94 11.37
C LYS A 79 3.58 33.01 12.65
N GLU A 80 3.39 32.07 13.57
CA GLU A 80 4.12 32.00 14.84
C GLU A 80 5.47 31.27 14.69
N ILE A 81 5.72 30.63 13.54
CA ILE A 81 6.97 29.92 13.27
C ILE A 81 8.06 30.91 12.82
N ASP A 82 9.09 31.09 13.66
CA ASP A 82 10.27 31.89 13.32
C ASP A 82 11.20 31.13 12.34
N MET A 83 10.95 31.34 11.05
CA MET A 83 11.75 30.73 9.97
C MET A 83 13.21 31.20 9.94
N SER A 84 13.59 32.23 10.72
CA SER A 84 14.98 32.72 10.78
C SER A 84 15.89 31.85 11.67
N LYS A 85 15.31 30.98 12.50
CA LYS A 85 16.02 30.14 13.47
C LYS A 85 15.54 28.68 13.40
N PRO A 86 15.95 27.92 12.38
CA PRO A 86 15.59 26.51 12.31
C PRO A 86 16.30 25.71 13.42
N ASP A 87 15.56 24.85 14.12
CA ASP A 87 16.13 23.92 15.12
C ASP A 87 17.04 22.87 14.45
N TYR A 88 16.69 22.44 13.23
CA TYR A 88 17.41 21.45 12.45
C TYR A 88 17.69 21.96 11.03
N SER A 89 18.92 21.78 10.57
CA SER A 89 19.33 22.07 9.19
C SER A 89 19.99 20.84 8.59
N VAL A 90 19.32 20.24 7.60
CA VAL A 90 19.72 18.99 6.95
C VAL A 90 19.70 19.11 5.43
N ASP A 91 20.40 18.20 4.74
CA ASP A 91 20.43 18.16 3.28
C ASP A 91 19.26 17.32 2.74
N VAL A 92 18.84 16.30 3.50
CA VAL A 92 17.72 15.42 3.16
C VAL A 92 16.76 15.30 4.33
N LEU A 93 15.51 15.69 4.11
CA LEU A 93 14.38 15.45 5.01
C LEU A 93 13.50 14.32 4.47
N ILE A 94 13.32 13.27 5.27
CA ILE A 94 12.50 12.10 4.94
C ILE A 94 11.28 12.10 5.84
N ILE A 95 10.09 12.15 5.25
CA ILE A 95 8.82 12.15 5.98
C ILE A 95 8.19 10.75 5.86
N GLY A 96 8.31 9.97 6.94
CA GLY A 96 7.76 8.61 7.08
C GLY A 96 8.83 7.57 7.39
N GLY A 97 8.64 6.82 8.47
CA GLY A 97 9.54 5.76 8.94
C GLY A 97 9.13 4.34 8.53
N GLY A 98 8.52 4.21 7.35
CA GLY A 98 8.19 2.90 6.74
C GLY A 98 9.32 2.37 5.86
N GLY A 99 9.04 1.33 5.07
CA GLY A 99 10.04 0.71 4.19
C GLY A 99 10.65 1.68 3.18
N ALA A 100 9.82 2.50 2.52
CA ALA A 100 10.29 3.48 1.54
C ALA A 100 11.19 4.56 2.15
N GLY A 101 10.81 5.13 3.30
CA GLY A 101 11.62 6.16 3.96
C GLY A 101 12.92 5.61 4.53
N THR A 102 12.89 4.39 5.07
CA THR A 102 14.09 3.72 5.58
C THR A 102 15.05 3.36 4.44
N ALA A 103 14.56 2.80 3.35
CA ALA A 103 15.38 2.55 2.16
C ALA A 103 15.92 3.85 1.56
N ALA A 104 15.15 4.94 1.53
CA ALA A 104 15.62 6.25 1.07
C ALA A 104 16.75 6.81 1.94
N ALA A 105 16.67 6.65 3.27
CA ALA A 105 17.74 7.07 4.19
C ALA A 105 19.03 6.30 3.91
N LEU A 106 18.95 4.97 3.76
CA LEU A 106 20.09 4.12 3.44
C LEU A 106 20.71 4.49 2.08
N HIS A 107 19.90 4.65 1.04
CA HIS A 107 20.40 5.02 -0.28
C HIS A 107 20.98 6.44 -0.32
N ALA A 108 20.45 7.39 0.45
CA ALA A 108 21.03 8.72 0.61
C ALA A 108 22.42 8.64 1.27
N TYR A 109 22.55 7.83 2.31
CA TYR A 109 23.84 7.56 2.96
C TYR A 109 24.84 6.87 2.03
N TYR A 110 24.42 5.83 1.30
CA TYR A 110 25.26 5.14 0.29
C TYR A 110 25.70 6.07 -0.85
N SER A 111 24.93 7.13 -1.12
CA SER A 111 25.28 8.16 -2.10
C SER A 111 26.27 9.21 -1.56
N GLY A 112 26.76 9.06 -0.32
CA GLY A 112 27.78 9.90 0.29
C GLY A 112 27.26 11.03 1.17
N ILE A 113 25.95 11.12 1.40
CA ILE A 113 25.38 12.11 2.32
C ILE A 113 25.69 11.67 3.76
N LYS A 114 26.25 12.59 4.56
CA LYS A 114 26.61 12.27 5.95
C LYS A 114 25.35 12.00 6.78
N LYS A 115 25.43 11.07 7.73
CA LYS A 115 24.29 10.66 8.57
C LYS A 115 23.64 11.83 9.32
N ASP A 116 24.44 12.79 9.81
CA ASP A 116 23.97 14.01 10.49
C ASP A 116 23.27 15.02 9.56
N LYS A 117 23.30 14.79 8.24
CA LYS A 117 22.60 15.58 7.22
C LYS A 117 21.35 14.91 6.68
N ILE A 118 20.94 13.78 7.26
CA ILE A 118 19.72 13.05 6.91
C ILE A 118 18.83 13.05 8.14
N LEU A 119 17.65 13.67 8.05
CA LEU A 119 16.64 13.64 9.11
C LEU A 119 15.42 12.87 8.64
N MET A 120 15.06 11.83 9.40
CA MET A 120 13.81 11.12 9.22
C MET A 120 12.82 11.55 10.31
N VAL A 121 11.64 11.99 9.89
CA VAL A 121 10.52 12.33 10.78
C VAL A 121 9.35 11.39 10.50
N THR A 122 8.70 10.91 11.55
CA THR A 122 7.57 10.00 11.43
C THR A 122 6.56 10.26 12.55
N LYS A 123 5.27 10.11 12.25
CA LYS A 123 4.19 10.33 13.21
C LYS A 123 4.18 9.28 14.32
N LEU A 124 4.58 8.05 13.98
CA LEU A 124 4.65 6.91 14.89
C LEU A 124 6.11 6.54 15.15
N ARG A 125 6.36 5.43 15.83
CA ARG A 125 7.72 4.91 16.05
C ARG A 125 8.33 4.42 14.72
N HIS A 126 9.66 4.41 14.61
CA HIS A 126 10.33 3.90 13.41
C HIS A 126 10.01 2.41 13.20
N GLY A 127 9.42 2.08 12.05
CA GLY A 127 8.90 0.76 11.73
C GLY A 127 7.45 0.52 12.15
N ASP A 128 6.86 1.35 13.02
CA ASP A 128 5.42 1.33 13.29
C ASP A 128 4.66 1.95 12.11
N ALA A 129 4.60 1.19 11.04
CA ALA A 129 4.07 1.57 9.74
C ALA A 129 3.44 0.35 9.07
N ASN A 130 2.53 0.58 8.13
CA ASN A 130 1.84 -0.48 7.40
C ASN A 130 2.80 -1.46 6.70
N THR A 131 4.05 -1.07 6.44
CA THR A 131 5.08 -1.97 5.90
C THR A 131 5.25 -3.24 6.75
N ILE A 132 5.26 -3.16 8.08
CA ILE A 132 5.42 -4.34 8.95
C ILE A 132 4.24 -5.32 8.80
N MET A 133 3.07 -4.82 8.42
CA MET A 133 1.85 -5.62 8.25
C MET A 133 1.79 -6.35 6.90
N ALA A 134 2.74 -6.12 5.99
CA ALA A 134 2.77 -6.80 4.71
C ALA A 134 3.15 -8.28 4.88
N GLN A 135 2.26 -9.17 4.43
CA GLN A 135 2.43 -10.62 4.60
C GLN A 135 3.01 -11.28 3.35
N GLY A 136 2.29 -11.14 2.23
CA GLY A 136 2.42 -12.03 1.07
C GLY A 136 3.81 -12.07 0.42
N GLY A 137 4.45 -10.93 0.19
CA GLY A 137 5.77 -10.91 -0.41
C GLY A 137 6.10 -9.67 -1.22
N ILE A 138 7.26 -9.70 -1.88
CA ILE A 138 7.75 -8.69 -2.81
C ILE A 138 8.12 -9.35 -4.14
N GLN A 139 7.80 -8.71 -5.26
CA GLN A 139 7.97 -9.30 -6.59
C GLN A 139 9.25 -8.84 -7.27
N ALA A 140 10.04 -9.78 -7.81
CA ALA A 140 11.17 -9.51 -8.69
C ALA A 140 11.35 -10.63 -9.70
N ALA A 141 11.52 -10.28 -10.97
CA ALA A 141 11.77 -11.24 -12.04
C ALA A 141 13.27 -11.58 -12.10
N ASP A 142 13.71 -12.46 -11.21
CA ASP A 142 15.11 -12.88 -11.02
C ASP A 142 15.36 -14.37 -11.28
N LYS A 143 14.35 -15.08 -11.82
CA LYS A 143 14.43 -16.50 -12.19
C LYS A 143 14.67 -16.66 -13.69
N GLU A 144 15.34 -17.74 -14.07
CA GLU A 144 15.71 -18.05 -15.45
C GLU A 144 14.51 -18.08 -16.42
N ASN A 145 13.33 -18.50 -15.93
CA ASN A 145 12.11 -18.60 -16.71
C ASN A 145 11.22 -17.33 -16.68
N ASP A 146 11.74 -16.22 -16.17
CA ASP A 146 11.07 -14.93 -16.06
C ASP A 146 11.98 -13.79 -16.55
N SER A 147 11.43 -12.58 -16.71
CA SER A 147 12.24 -11.41 -17.02
C SER A 147 11.55 -10.10 -16.61
N PRO A 148 12.31 -9.00 -16.42
CA PRO A 148 11.71 -7.68 -16.21
C PRO A 148 10.70 -7.28 -17.29
N ALA A 149 10.91 -7.70 -18.55
CA ALA A 149 9.97 -7.45 -19.64
C ALA A 149 8.63 -8.19 -19.45
N ILE A 150 8.64 -9.42 -18.97
CA ILE A 150 7.40 -10.16 -18.66
C ILE A 150 6.71 -9.53 -17.45
N HIS A 151 7.48 -9.19 -16.40
CA HIS A 151 6.94 -8.50 -15.23
C HIS A 151 6.31 -7.15 -15.59
N TYR A 152 6.94 -6.39 -16.50
CA TYR A 152 6.40 -5.14 -17.03
C TYR A 152 4.99 -5.33 -17.61
N LEU A 153 4.81 -6.33 -18.48
CA LEU A 153 3.53 -6.61 -19.12
C LEU A 153 2.44 -6.97 -18.10
N ASP A 154 2.79 -7.77 -17.09
CA ASP A 154 1.86 -8.10 -16.01
C ASP A 154 1.45 -6.86 -15.21
N VAL A 155 2.37 -5.93 -14.92
CA VAL A 155 2.08 -4.68 -14.19
C VAL A 155 1.23 -3.72 -15.01
N ILE A 156 1.54 -3.53 -16.29
CA ILE A 156 0.77 -2.67 -17.20
C ILE A 156 -0.64 -3.23 -17.39
N GLY A 157 -0.76 -4.54 -17.61
CA GLY A 157 -2.06 -5.22 -17.73
C GLY A 157 -2.86 -5.12 -16.43
N GLY A 158 -2.23 -5.40 -15.29
CA GLY A 158 -2.85 -5.33 -13.96
C GLY A 158 -3.26 -3.91 -13.53
N GLY A 159 -2.58 -2.88 -14.02
CA GLY A 159 -2.97 -1.49 -13.83
C GLY A 159 -3.93 -0.96 -14.90
N HIS A 160 -4.45 -1.82 -15.77
CA HIS A 160 -5.40 -1.46 -16.84
C HIS A 160 -4.86 -0.32 -17.73
N TYR A 161 -3.55 -0.32 -17.99
CA TYR A 161 -2.86 0.71 -18.79
C TYR A 161 -2.95 2.15 -18.23
N ALA A 162 -3.39 2.33 -16.99
CA ALA A 162 -3.41 3.63 -16.31
C ALA A 162 -2.06 3.98 -15.67
N ASN A 163 -1.10 3.06 -15.70
CA ASN A 163 0.23 3.27 -15.16
C ASN A 163 1.02 4.30 -15.98
N LYS A 164 2.07 4.85 -15.37
CA LYS A 164 3.11 5.59 -16.08
C LYS A 164 4.18 4.61 -16.58
N PRO A 165 4.32 4.40 -17.91
CA PRO A 165 5.19 3.36 -18.46
C PRO A 165 6.65 3.42 -17.99
N ASP A 166 7.23 4.62 -17.93
CA ASP A 166 8.59 4.90 -17.50
C ASP A 166 8.84 4.51 -16.03
N LEU A 167 7.87 4.76 -15.16
CA LEU A 167 7.95 4.36 -13.75
C LEU A 167 7.84 2.84 -13.57
N VAL A 168 6.99 2.19 -14.37
CA VAL A 168 6.85 0.72 -14.33
C VAL A 168 8.12 0.06 -14.83
N GLU A 169 8.69 0.55 -15.92
CA GLU A 169 9.98 0.07 -16.44
C GLU A 169 11.06 0.17 -15.36
N ARG A 170 11.18 1.33 -14.72
CA ARG A 170 12.17 1.50 -13.65
C ARG A 170 11.94 0.52 -12.49
N LEU A 171 10.69 0.36 -12.05
CA LEU A 171 10.30 -0.54 -10.97
C LEU A 171 10.72 -1.99 -11.26
N VAL A 172 10.37 -2.51 -12.43
CA VAL A 172 10.62 -3.93 -12.75
C VAL A 172 12.08 -4.21 -13.07
N MET A 173 12.81 -3.23 -13.61
CA MET A 173 14.25 -3.35 -13.89
C MET A 173 15.09 -3.29 -12.62
N ASP A 174 14.69 -2.49 -11.63
CA ASP A 174 15.39 -2.42 -10.34
C ASP A 174 15.08 -3.59 -9.42
N ALA A 175 13.90 -4.21 -9.53
CA ALA A 175 13.42 -5.21 -8.58
C ALA A 175 14.42 -6.36 -8.28
N PRO A 176 15.07 -7.02 -9.27
CA PRO A 176 16.07 -8.06 -8.99
C PRO A 176 17.26 -7.56 -8.16
N ARG A 177 17.72 -6.33 -8.43
CA ARG A 177 18.81 -5.70 -7.67
C ARG A 177 18.38 -5.41 -6.23
N ILE A 178 17.11 -5.04 -6.02
CA ILE A 178 16.57 -4.79 -4.67
C ILE A 178 16.45 -6.09 -3.86
N ILE A 179 16.03 -7.20 -4.47
CA ILE A 179 16.03 -8.51 -3.77
C ILE A 179 17.44 -8.93 -3.37
N LYS A 180 18.40 -8.76 -4.28
CA LYS A 180 19.80 -9.01 -3.96
C LYS A 180 20.30 -8.11 -2.81
N TRP A 181 19.99 -6.81 -2.85
CA TRP A 181 20.36 -5.88 -1.79
C TRP A 181 19.76 -6.27 -0.43
N HIS A 182 18.49 -6.67 -0.41
CA HIS A 182 17.85 -7.19 0.80
C HIS A 182 18.57 -8.43 1.34
N GLU A 183 18.90 -9.40 0.47
CA GLU A 183 19.64 -10.60 0.88
C GLU A 183 21.03 -10.26 1.42
N GLU A 184 21.76 -9.32 0.79
CA GLU A 184 23.07 -8.84 1.23
C GLU A 184 23.03 -8.16 2.61
N LEU A 185 21.94 -7.46 2.93
CA LEU A 185 21.71 -6.89 4.27
C LEU A 185 21.24 -7.94 5.31
N GLY A 186 20.81 -9.13 4.87
CA GLY A 186 20.39 -10.21 5.75
C GLY A 186 18.88 -10.41 5.89
N VAL A 187 18.08 -9.91 4.94
CA VAL A 187 16.66 -10.27 4.82
C VAL A 187 16.54 -11.75 4.49
N MET A 188 15.83 -12.50 5.32
CA MET A 188 15.67 -13.93 5.18
C MET A 188 14.40 -14.30 4.39
N TYR A 189 14.54 -14.37 3.07
CA TYR A 189 13.50 -14.98 2.23
C TYR A 189 13.45 -16.50 2.36
N ASP A 190 12.29 -17.09 2.09
CA ASP A 190 12.08 -18.53 2.05
C ASP A 190 13.02 -19.17 1.02
N LYS A 191 13.77 -20.18 1.46
CA LYS A 191 14.75 -20.91 0.63
C LYS A 191 14.45 -22.39 0.64
N LYS A 192 14.83 -23.05 -0.45
CA LYS A 192 14.95 -24.52 -0.51
C LYS A 192 16.16 -24.97 0.30
N GLU A 193 16.31 -26.29 0.46
CA GLU A 193 17.45 -26.89 1.17
C GLU A 193 18.81 -26.57 0.51
N ASP A 194 18.83 -26.34 -0.81
CA ASP A 194 20.03 -25.95 -1.57
C ASP A 194 20.38 -24.45 -1.46
N GLY A 195 19.58 -23.67 -0.73
CA GLY A 195 19.76 -22.23 -0.54
C GLY A 195 19.11 -21.35 -1.62
N GLU A 196 18.48 -21.93 -2.64
CA GLU A 196 17.78 -21.15 -3.66
C GLU A 196 16.51 -20.52 -3.08
N MET A 197 16.33 -19.21 -3.28
CA MET A 197 15.10 -18.51 -2.88
C MET A 197 13.87 -19.05 -3.61
N ILE A 198 12.80 -19.29 -2.87
CA ILE A 198 11.52 -19.79 -3.39
C ILE A 198 10.70 -18.60 -3.87
N THR A 199 10.18 -18.68 -5.10
CA THR A 199 9.17 -17.75 -5.61
C THR A 199 7.82 -18.44 -5.76
N ILE A 200 6.75 -17.70 -5.46
CA ILE A 200 5.36 -18.10 -5.66
C ILE A 200 4.63 -17.13 -6.60
N HIS A 201 3.39 -17.46 -6.95
CA HIS A 201 2.53 -16.56 -7.72
C HIS A 201 1.99 -15.44 -6.82
N GLY A 202 2.03 -14.22 -7.34
CA GLY A 202 1.25 -13.11 -6.81
C GLY A 202 -0.06 -12.98 -7.59
N GLY A 203 -0.97 -12.12 -7.12
CA GLY A 203 -2.14 -11.73 -7.91
C GLY A 203 -1.71 -11.11 -9.24
N GLY A 204 -2.29 -11.57 -10.35
CA GLY A 204 -2.06 -11.01 -11.69
C GLY A 204 -0.72 -11.38 -12.33
N THR A 205 0.05 -12.33 -11.78
CA THR A 205 1.36 -12.69 -12.36
C THR A 205 1.27 -13.85 -13.34
N SER A 206 1.98 -13.74 -14.47
CA SER A 206 2.14 -14.81 -15.46
C SER A 206 3.31 -15.76 -15.15
N ARG A 207 4.20 -15.38 -14.22
CA ARG A 207 5.30 -16.22 -13.69
C ARG A 207 5.37 -16.14 -12.16
N LYS A 208 6.07 -17.10 -11.56
CA LYS A 208 6.38 -17.12 -10.13
C LYS A 208 7.56 -16.19 -9.87
N ARG A 209 7.31 -15.09 -9.16
CA ARG A 209 8.32 -14.05 -8.90
C ARG A 209 8.16 -13.36 -7.55
N MET A 210 7.21 -13.82 -6.73
CA MET A 210 6.97 -13.25 -5.42
C MET A 210 7.82 -13.98 -4.39
N HIS A 211 8.79 -13.25 -3.81
CA HIS A 211 9.63 -13.69 -2.70
C HIS A 211 8.92 -13.38 -1.39
N SER A 212 8.92 -14.34 -0.47
CA SER A 212 8.25 -14.25 0.83
C SER A 212 9.20 -14.60 1.98
N ALA A 213 8.92 -14.09 3.17
CA ALA A 213 9.42 -14.65 4.42
C ALA A 213 8.21 -15.17 5.19
N LYS A 214 7.86 -16.45 4.95
CA LYS A 214 6.59 -17.06 5.39
C LYS A 214 5.41 -16.13 5.10
N ASP A 215 4.68 -15.72 6.12
CA ASP A 215 3.52 -14.82 6.07
C ASP A 215 3.78 -13.48 6.77
N TYR A 216 5.05 -13.08 6.94
CA TYR A 216 5.45 -11.83 7.62
C TYR A 216 6.53 -11.05 6.87
N THR A 217 6.55 -11.13 5.54
CA THR A 217 7.62 -10.57 4.69
C THR A 217 7.96 -9.11 4.99
N GLY A 218 6.96 -8.27 5.23
CA GLY A 218 7.16 -6.86 5.56
C GLY A 218 7.83 -6.63 6.91
N MET A 219 7.52 -7.46 7.90
CA MET A 219 8.19 -7.46 9.20
C MET A 219 9.66 -7.85 9.04
N GLU A 220 9.95 -8.88 8.25
CA GLU A 220 11.32 -9.35 8.04
C GLU A 220 12.17 -8.31 7.28
N ILE A 221 11.62 -7.69 6.23
CA ILE A 221 12.30 -6.59 5.52
C ILE A 221 12.58 -5.44 6.50
N MET A 222 11.58 -4.99 7.26
CA MET A 222 11.75 -3.89 8.21
C MET A 222 12.66 -4.23 9.39
N ARG A 223 12.74 -5.50 9.81
CA ARG A 223 13.66 -5.93 10.87
C ARG A 223 15.10 -5.64 10.48
N VAL A 224 15.44 -5.87 9.22
CA VAL A 224 16.80 -5.73 8.69
C VAL A 224 17.10 -4.30 8.32
N ILE A 225 16.33 -3.70 7.40
CA ILE A 225 16.71 -2.38 6.86
C ILE A 225 16.60 -1.25 7.90
N ARG A 226 15.87 -1.46 9.00
CA ARG A 226 15.78 -0.50 10.10
C ARG A 226 17.02 -0.52 11.00
N ASP A 227 17.73 -1.65 11.05
CA ASP A 227 18.91 -1.85 11.90
C ASP A 227 20.17 -1.20 11.32
N GLU A 228 20.22 -1.08 9.98
CA GLU A 228 21.29 -0.45 9.19
C GLU A 228 21.30 1.09 9.25
#